data_AF-A0A966KW54-F1
#
_entry.id   AF-A0A966KW54-F1
#
_cell.length_a   1.000
_cell.length_b   1.000
_cell.length_c   1.000
_cell.angle_alpha   90.00
_cell.angle_beta   90.00
_cell.angle_gamma   90.00
#
_symmetry.space_group_name_H-M   'P 1'
#
loop_
_entity.id
_entity.type
_entity.pdbx_description
1 polymer ?
#
loop_
_entity_poly.entity_id
_entity_poly.type
_entity_poly.pdbx_seq_one_letter_code
_entity_poly.pdbx_strand_id
1 'polypeptide(L)'
;MTEPQDHHAAPIADCSEALAEIYTYLDGELTEEKRTLIAGHLQGCNPCIEAFDFEAELRIVISTRARNDEIPESLRVRILERLTALSLGESTPASEDPRIGQPPALDA
;
A
#
# COMPACT_ATOMS: atom_id res chain seq x y z
N MET A 1 8.67 32.77 -9.11
CA MET A 1 7.22 33.04 -8.92
C MET A 1 6.58 31.71 -8.65
N THR A 2 6.66 31.24 -7.41
CA THR A 2 6.00 30.00 -6.99
C THR A 2 4.76 30.47 -6.25
N GLU A 3 3.61 30.39 -6.91
CA GLU A 3 2.33 30.80 -6.34
C GLU A 3 2.03 29.99 -5.06
N PRO A 4 1.41 30.62 -4.05
CA PRO A 4 1.07 29.94 -2.81
C PRO A 4 0.00 28.89 -3.13
N GLN A 5 0.29 27.63 -2.83
CA GLN A 5 -0.66 26.55 -3.02
C GLN A 5 -1.85 26.79 -2.09
N ASP A 6 -2.97 27.24 -2.65
CA ASP A 6 -4.22 27.40 -1.92
C ASP A 6 -4.65 26.05 -1.34
N HIS A 7 -4.37 25.89 -0.05
CA HIS A 7 -4.82 24.79 0.79
C HIS A 7 -6.34 24.84 0.82
N HIS A 8 -6.99 24.07 -0.06
CA HIS A 8 -8.43 23.98 -0.14
C HIS A 8 -8.94 23.45 1.20
N ALA A 9 -9.42 24.38 2.03
CA ALA A 9 -10.01 24.13 3.34
C ALA A 9 -11.42 23.53 3.16
N ALA A 10 -11.49 22.31 2.64
CA ALA A 10 -12.62 21.44 2.92
C ALA A 10 -12.36 20.84 4.32
N PRO A 11 -13.32 20.92 5.27
CA PRO A 11 -13.11 20.46 6.65
C PRO A 11 -13.07 18.92 6.79
N ILE A 12 -12.75 18.19 5.72
CA ILE A 12 -13.02 16.75 5.58
C ILE A 12 -11.72 15.92 5.46
N ALA A 13 -10.59 16.49 5.05
CA ALA A 13 -9.20 16.03 5.26
C ALA A 13 -8.31 17.08 4.59
N ASP A 14 -7.10 17.33 5.08
CA ASP A 14 -6.16 18.19 4.35
C ASP A 14 -5.47 17.42 3.22
N CYS A 15 -5.03 18.11 2.16
CA CYS A 15 -4.38 17.45 1.02
C CYS A 15 -3.13 16.66 1.44
N SER A 16 -2.38 17.11 2.46
CA SER A 16 -1.18 16.41 2.90
C SER A 16 -1.54 15.09 3.59
N GLU A 17 -2.58 15.08 4.42
CA GLU A 17 -3.10 13.85 5.03
C GLU A 17 -3.67 12.89 3.97
N ALA A 18 -4.47 13.39 3.03
CA ALA A 18 -5.05 12.57 1.97
C ALA A 18 -3.97 11.90 1.10
N LEU A 19 -2.90 12.63 0.76
CA LEU A 19 -1.77 12.09 0.00
C LEU A 19 -0.92 11.12 0.84
N ALA A 20 -0.73 11.39 2.13
CA ALA A 20 0.03 10.50 3.02
C ALA A 20 -0.67 9.14 3.20
N GLU A 21 -2.01 9.14 3.21
CA GLU A 21 -2.83 7.94 3.43
C GLU A 21 -3.26 7.26 2.12
N ILE A 22 -2.79 7.72 0.95
CA ILE A 22 -3.27 7.25 -0.36
C ILE A 22 -3.03 5.75 -0.59
N TYR A 23 -1.88 5.22 -0.14
CA TYR A 23 -1.57 3.80 -0.24
C TYR A 23 -2.41 2.97 0.74
N THR A 24 -2.53 3.43 1.99
CA THR A 24 -3.41 2.81 3.01
C THR A 24 -4.86 2.75 2.52
N TYR A 25 -5.32 3.80 1.84
CA TYR A 25 -6.63 3.87 1.22
C TYR A 25 -6.78 2.86 0.07
N LEU A 26 -5.78 2.79 -0.82
CA LEU A 26 -5.75 1.83 -1.94
C LEU A 26 -5.73 0.37 -1.45
N ASP A 27 -5.03 0.09 -0.35
CA ASP A 27 -4.94 -1.24 0.27
C ASP A 27 -6.19 -1.61 1.07
N GLY A 28 -7.06 -0.63 1.37
CA GLY A 28 -8.27 -0.84 2.15
C GLY A 28 -7.99 -1.05 3.65
N GLU A 29 -6.84 -0.57 4.14
CA GLU A 29 -6.39 -0.73 5.52
C GLU A 29 -6.83 0.42 6.44
N LEU A 30 -7.52 1.42 5.89
CA LEU A 30 -8.10 2.50 6.67
C LEU A 30 -9.32 2.06 7.48
N THR A 31 -9.55 2.73 8.60
CA THR A 31 -10.83 2.62 9.31
C THR A 31 -11.95 3.20 8.44
N GLU A 32 -13.18 2.77 8.67
CA GLU A 32 -14.34 3.21 7.88
C GLU A 32 -14.54 4.74 7.96
N GLU A 33 -14.27 5.33 9.13
CA GLU A 33 -14.34 6.78 9.34
C GLU A 33 -13.30 7.50 8.47
N LYS A 34 -12.03 7.08 8.54
CA LYS A 34 -10.94 7.68 7.74
C LYS A 34 -11.17 7.49 6.25
N ARG A 35 -11.66 6.32 5.85
CA ARG A 35 -11.98 6.01 4.45
C ARG A 35 -13.03 6.97 3.88
N THR A 36 -14.07 7.27 4.66
CA THR A 36 -15.12 8.22 4.26
C THR A 36 -14.58 9.64 4.12
N LEU A 37 -13.72 10.06 5.06
CA LEU A 37 -13.07 11.38 5.04
C LEU A 37 -12.18 11.55 3.79
N ILE A 38 -11.28 10.61 3.54
CA ILE A 38 -10.38 10.65 2.39
C ILE A 38 -11.16 10.55 1.08
N ALA A 39 -12.16 9.66 0.99
CA ALA A 39 -13.02 9.57 -0.20
C ALA A 39 -13.73 10.90 -0.51
N GLY A 40 -14.24 11.58 0.52
CA GLY A 40 -14.84 12.90 0.36
C GLY A 40 -13.84 13.95 -0.12
N HIS A 41 -12.60 13.92 0.41
CA HIS A 41 -11.53 14.80 -0.06
C HIS A 41 -11.19 14.56 -1.53
N LEU A 42 -10.96 13.30 -1.93
CA LEU A 42 -10.65 12.94 -3.32
C LEU A 42 -11.75 13.42 -4.27
N GLN A 43 -13.03 13.26 -3.91
CA GLN A 43 -14.15 13.74 -4.73
C GLN A 43 -14.21 15.27 -4.85
N GLY A 44 -13.72 16.01 -3.85
CA GLY A 44 -13.76 17.47 -3.81
C GLY A 44 -12.47 18.16 -4.28
N CYS A 45 -11.39 17.41 -4.50
CA CYS A 45 -10.05 17.95 -4.72
C CYS A 45 -9.41 17.36 -5.99
N ASN A 46 -9.52 18.11 -7.09
CA ASN A 46 -8.97 17.72 -8.40
C ASN A 46 -7.49 17.26 -8.36
N PRO A 47 -6.55 17.95 -7.70
CA PRO A 47 -5.16 17.48 -7.69
C PRO A 47 -4.98 16.16 -6.91
N CYS A 48 -5.80 15.89 -5.89
CA CYS A 48 -5.69 14.66 -5.11
C CYS A 48 -6.34 13.46 -5.81
N ILE A 49 -7.45 13.66 -6.53
CA ILE A 49 -8.02 12.58 -7.36
C ILE A 49 -7.11 12.22 -8.53
N GLU A 50 -6.47 13.20 -9.17
CA GLU A 50 -5.47 12.93 -10.23
C GLU A 50 -4.29 12.11 -9.71
N ALA A 51 -3.79 12.44 -8.50
CA ALA A 51 -2.75 11.65 -7.85
C ALA A 51 -3.23 10.22 -7.53
N PHE A 52 -4.45 10.07 -7.01
CA PHE A 52 -5.06 8.77 -6.74
C PHE A 52 -5.20 7.91 -7.99
N ASP A 53 -5.72 8.48 -9.08
CA ASP A 53 -5.93 7.77 -10.34
C ASP A 53 -4.60 7.24 -10.89
N PHE A 54 -3.55 8.07 -10.86
CA PHE A 54 -2.21 7.64 -11.26
C PHE A 54 -1.70 6.45 -10.41
N GLU A 55 -1.79 6.54 -9.09
CA GLU A 55 -1.33 5.46 -8.20
C GLU A 55 -2.15 4.17 -8.38
N ALA A 56 -3.47 4.30 -8.59
CA ALA A 56 -4.35 3.18 -8.87
C ALA A 56 -4.01 2.48 -10.19
N GLU A 57 -3.76 3.25 -11.25
CA GLU A 57 -3.31 2.73 -12.54
C GLU A 57 -1.93 2.05 -12.43
N LEU A 58 -0.99 2.69 -11.74
CA LEU A 58 0.34 2.13 -11.50
C LEU A 58 0.25 0.78 -10.78
N ARG A 59 -0.59 0.65 -9.76
CA ARG A 59 -0.85 -0.61 -9.04
C ARG A 59 -1.35 -1.72 -9.99
N ILE A 60 -2.25 -1.37 -10.91
CA ILE A 60 -2.74 -2.33 -11.93
C ILE A 60 -1.59 -2.79 -12.82
N VAL A 61 -0.74 -1.86 -13.29
CA VAL A 61 0.41 -2.19 -14.14
C VAL A 61 1.39 -3.11 -13.41
N ILE A 62 1.76 -2.77 -12.17
CA ILE A 62 2.70 -3.56 -11.37
C ILE A 62 2.13 -4.96 -11.13
N SER A 63 0.89 -5.06 -10.65
CA SER A 63 0.25 -6.35 -10.36
C SER A 63 0.09 -7.23 -11.60
N THR A 64 -0.18 -6.61 -12.76
CA THR A 64 -0.28 -7.34 -14.04
C THR A 64 1.06 -7.93 -14.46
N ARG A 65 2.16 -7.19 -14.29
CA ARG A 65 3.50 -7.67 -14.64
C ARG A 65 3.99 -8.73 -13.65
N ALA A 66 3.86 -8.47 -12.35
CA ALA A 66 4.30 -9.36 -11.29
C ALA A 66 3.52 -10.69 -11.26
N ARG A 67 2.32 -10.75 -11.84
CA ARG A 67 1.50 -11.98 -11.91
C ARG A 67 2.19 -13.12 -12.65
N ASN A 68 3.07 -12.82 -13.60
CA ASN A 68 3.78 -13.82 -14.40
C ASN A 68 5.14 -14.20 -13.82
N ASP A 69 5.54 -13.60 -12.70
CA ASP A 69 6.79 -13.95 -12.04
C ASP A 69 6.64 -15.30 -11.34
N GLU A 70 7.52 -16.24 -11.65
CA GLU A 70 7.52 -17.56 -11.04
C GLU A 70 7.95 -17.43 -9.57
N ILE A 71 7.02 -17.71 -8.65
CA ILE A 71 7.29 -17.69 -7.22
C ILE A 71 8.11 -18.94 -6.86
N PRO A 72 9.27 -18.80 -6.18
CA PRO A 72 10.06 -19.96 -5.79
C PRO A 72 9.25 -20.95 -4.95
N GLU A 73 9.22 -22.22 -5.35
CA GLU A 73 8.45 -23.27 -4.64
C GLU A 73 8.87 -23.40 -3.17
N SER A 74 10.15 -23.18 -2.87
CA SER A 74 10.67 -23.18 -1.49
C SER A 74 10.01 -22.12 -0.61
N LEU A 75 9.65 -20.96 -1.16
CA LEU A 75 8.92 -19.92 -0.43
C LEU A 75 7.48 -20.35 -0.18
N ARG A 76 6.82 -20.92 -1.18
CA ARG A 76 5.45 -21.44 -1.08
C ARG A 76 5.33 -22.50 0.01
N VAL A 77 6.24 -23.47 0.04
CA VAL A 77 6.29 -24.52 1.07
C VAL A 77 6.44 -23.90 2.47
N ARG A 78 7.40 -22.99 2.66
CA ARG A 78 7.63 -22.32 3.95
C ARG A 78 6.40 -21.55 4.45
N ILE A 79 5.68 -20.87 3.55
CA ILE A 79 4.45 -20.14 3.90
C ILE A 79 3.38 -21.12 4.36
N LEU A 80 3.15 -22.21 3.61
CA LEU A 80 2.16 -23.21 3.96
C LEU A 80 2.46 -23.87 5.31
N GLU A 81 3.71 -24.26 5.56
CA GLU A 81 4.14 -24.81 6.85
C GLU A 81 3.80 -23.88 8.02
N ARG A 82 4.09 -22.58 7.88
CA ARG A 82 3.79 -21.59 8.93
C ARG A 82 2.29 -21.38 9.12
N LEU A 83 1.51 -21.32 8.05
CA LEU A 83 0.05 -21.20 8.13
C LEU A 83 -0.58 -22.43 8.81
N THR A 84 -0.08 -23.63 8.51
CA THR A 84 -0.54 -24.88 9.16
C THR A 84 -0.20 -24.87 10.66
N ALA A 85 1.02 -24.50 11.04
CA ALA A 85 1.41 -24.43 12.45
C ALA A 85 0.54 -23.43 13.25
N LEU A 86 0.27 -22.25 12.69
CA LEU A 86 -0.64 -21.27 13.30
C LEU A 86 -2.07 -21.81 13.45
N SER A 87 -2.55 -22.56 12.46
CA SER A 87 -3.88 -23.20 12.52
C SER A 87 -3.96 -24.32 13.57
N LEU A 88 -2.85 -24.95 13.92
CA LEU A 88 -2.77 -26.04 14.92
C LEU A 88 -2.45 -25.53 16.34
N GLY A 89 -2.22 -24.23 16.51
CA GLY A 89 -1.85 -23.64 17.81
C GLY A 89 -0.43 -24.00 18.27
N GLU A 90 0.42 -24.45 17.35
CA GLU A 90 1.82 -24.77 17.65
C GLU A 90 2.67 -23.50 17.60
N SER A 91 3.26 -23.12 18.72
CA SER A 91 4.21 -21.99 18.78
C SER A 91 5.46 -22.31 17.95
N THR A 92 5.60 -21.68 16.79
CA THR A 92 6.80 -21.84 15.94
C THR A 92 8.04 -21.29 16.64
N PRO A 93 9.21 -21.98 16.63
CA PRO A 93 10.47 -21.36 17.02
C PRO A 93 10.80 -20.23 16.02
N ALA A 94 11.16 -19.07 16.56
CA ALA A 94 11.51 -17.87 15.80
C ALA A 94 12.63 -18.18 14.81
N SER A 95 12.33 -18.04 13.51
CA SER A 95 13.32 -18.11 12.44
C SER A 95 13.77 -16.70 12.14
N GLU A 96 14.99 -16.34 12.56
CA GLU A 96 15.69 -15.15 12.09
C GLU A 96 16.02 -15.35 10.59
N ASP A 97 15.21 -14.82 9.67
CA ASP A 97 15.53 -14.77 8.23
C ASP A 97 16.25 -13.45 7.93
N PRO A 98 17.56 -13.45 7.60
CA PRO A 98 18.35 -12.23 7.44
C PRO A 98 17.95 -11.36 6.23
N ARG A 99 17.00 -11.81 5.41
CA ARG A 99 16.67 -11.19 4.10
C ARG A 99 15.45 -10.27 4.12
N ILE A 100 14.74 -10.15 5.24
CA ILE A 100 13.66 -9.16 5.40
C ILE A 100 14.32 -7.80 5.65
N GLY A 101 14.77 -7.13 4.58
CA GLY A 101 15.38 -5.80 4.69
C GLY A 101 16.38 -5.38 3.61
N GLN A 102 16.68 -6.22 2.62
CA GLN A 102 17.59 -5.82 1.54
C GLN A 102 16.78 -5.22 0.38
N PRO A 103 16.82 -3.89 0.14
CA PRO A 103 16.28 -3.35 -1.10
C PRO A 103 17.04 -3.95 -2.29
N PRO A 104 16.40 -4.16 -3.45
CA PRO A 104 17.10 -4.63 -4.64
C PRO A 104 18.24 -3.66 -4.95
N ALA A 105 19.44 -4.19 -5.17
CA ALA A 105 20.58 -3.39 -5.61
C ALA A 105 20.18 -2.71 -6.92
N LEU A 106 20.03 -1.39 -6.87
CA LEU A 106 19.81 -0.56 -8.04
C LEU A 106 21.18 -0.41 -8.70
N ASP A 107 21.49 -1.27 -9.67
CA ASP A 107 22.70 -1.14 -10.46
C ASP A 107 22.62 0.16 -11.29
N ALA A 108 23.58 1.06 -11.03
CA ALA A 108 23.74 2.37 -11.66
C ALA A 108 24.49 2.31 -13.00
#